data_AF-A0A9W4EY03-F1
#
_entry.id   AF-A0A9W4EY03-F1
#
_cell.length_a   1.000
_cell.length_b   1.000
_cell.length_c   1.000
_cell.angle_alpha   90.00
_cell.angle_beta   90.00
_cell.angle_gamma   90.00
#
_symmetry.space_group_name_H-M   'P 1'
#
loop_
_entity.id
_entity.type
_entity.pdbx_description
1 polymer ?
#
loop_
_entity_poly.entity_id
_entity_poly.type
_entity_poly.pdbx_seq_one_letter_code
_entity_poly.pdbx_strand_id
1 'polypeptide(L)'
;MKLEIEKFISEIEFPEAAMGLIEEGILCYKAGAYRSAYIMSYLFFLSVVKHRALESSYAPIGYGRERKKKTDEIPNDEFWERKVFDLITTGKSHSCYFEVSELIITQMEYWRTLRHECVLSKGNQFVAAHVESFWLFLQTTLPELLINCRKNVLSREAEEILENLFEWDKK
;
A
#
# COMPACT_ATOMS: atom_id res chain seq x y z
N MET A 1 18.60 -1.01 21.64
CA MET A 1 17.36 -0.21 21.75
C MET A 1 16.41 -0.72 20.68
N LYS A 2 15.17 -1.09 21.04
CA LYS A 2 14.16 -1.53 20.05
C LYS A 2 13.42 -0.29 19.55
N LEU A 3 13.37 -0.11 18.22
CA LEU A 3 12.73 1.04 17.58
C LEU A 3 11.20 0.88 17.60
N GLU A 4 10.47 1.98 17.52
CA GLU A 4 8.99 1.92 17.48
C GLU A 4 8.48 1.17 16.25
N ILE A 5 9.15 1.30 15.10
CA ILE A 5 8.79 0.54 13.89
C ILE A 5 8.93 -0.98 14.11
N GLU A 6 9.91 -1.43 14.91
CA GLU A 6 10.12 -2.84 15.24
C GLU A 6 9.02 -3.40 16.14
N LYS A 7 8.38 -2.56 16.95
CA LYS A 7 7.20 -2.96 17.72
C LYS A 7 5.99 -3.07 16.80
N PHE A 8 5.77 -2.04 15.98
CA PHE A 8 4.66 -1.99 15.04
C PHE A 8 4.60 -3.19 14.09
N ILE A 9 5.73 -3.56 13.45
CA ILE A 9 5.76 -4.71 12.54
C ILE A 9 5.60 -6.07 13.25
N SER A 10 5.78 -6.11 14.58
CA SER A 10 5.54 -7.32 15.38
C SER A 10 4.10 -7.44 15.88
N GLU A 11 3.35 -6.33 15.89
CA GLU A 11 1.95 -6.30 16.33
C GLU A 11 0.96 -6.60 15.20
N ILE A 12 1.38 -6.39 13.94
CA ILE A 12 0.54 -6.54 12.75
C ILE A 12 1.18 -7.54 11.80
N GLU A 13 0.36 -8.44 11.25
CA GLU A 13 0.80 -9.38 10.22
C GLU A 13 0.86 -8.71 8.84
N PHE A 14 2.06 -8.73 8.24
CA PHE A 14 2.34 -8.22 6.90
C PHE A 14 2.79 -9.37 5.97
N PRO A 15 2.65 -9.21 4.64
CA PRO A 15 3.14 -10.21 3.69
C PRO A 15 4.64 -10.49 3.87
N GLU A 16 5.04 -11.76 3.81
CA GLU A 16 6.43 -12.18 4.01
C GLU A 16 7.41 -11.46 3.06
N ALA A 17 7.03 -11.31 1.79
CA ALA A 17 7.82 -10.57 0.79
C ALA A 17 7.99 -9.07 1.14
N ALA A 18 7.06 -8.49 1.89
CA ALA A 18 7.18 -7.13 2.39
C ALA A 18 8.04 -7.08 3.66
N MET A 19 7.92 -8.08 4.55
CA MET A 19 8.68 -8.13 5.80
C MET A 19 10.20 -8.10 5.59
N GLY A 20 10.72 -8.83 4.59
CA GLY A 20 12.14 -8.77 4.27
C GLY A 20 12.64 -7.35 3.95
N LEU A 21 11.83 -6.54 3.26
CA LEU A 21 12.17 -5.15 2.92
C LEU A 21 12.27 -4.28 4.17
N ILE A 22 11.30 -4.35 5.09
CA ILE A 22 11.33 -3.49 6.28
C ILE A 22 12.44 -3.91 7.25
N GLU A 23 12.73 -5.20 7.37
CA GLU A 23 13.84 -5.71 8.19
C GLU A 23 15.20 -5.22 7.66
N GLU A 24 15.44 -5.31 6.35
CA GLU A 24 16.63 -4.73 5.72
C GLU A 24 16.70 -3.20 5.91
N GLY A 25 15.55 -2.51 5.82
CA GLY A 25 15.45 -1.09 6.08
C GLY A 25 15.85 -0.71 7.50
N ILE A 26 15.41 -1.48 8.49
CA ILE A 26 15.75 -1.28 9.91
C ILE A 26 17.25 -1.54 10.16
N LEU A 27 17.82 -2.58 9.53
CA LEU A 27 19.26 -2.85 9.61
C LEU A 27 20.07 -1.68 9.03
N CYS A 28 19.67 -1.18 7.86
CA CYS A 28 20.28 -0.01 7.23
C CYS A 28 20.20 1.23 8.13
N TYR A 29 19.05 1.46 8.77
CA TYR A 29 18.87 2.59 9.69
C TYR A 29 19.83 2.48 10.89
N LYS A 30 19.92 1.31 11.52
CA LYS A 30 20.82 1.06 12.66
C LYS A 30 22.30 1.21 12.28
N ALA A 31 22.65 0.96 11.02
CA ALA A 31 23.99 1.18 10.47
C ALA A 31 24.26 2.63 10.01
N GLY A 32 23.28 3.55 10.13
CA GLY A 32 23.41 4.94 9.68
C GLY A 32 23.24 5.14 8.16
N ALA A 33 22.85 4.10 7.43
CA ALA A 33 22.56 4.15 6.00
C ALA A 33 21.12 4.62 5.72
N TYR A 34 20.82 5.88 6.10
CA TYR A 34 19.45 6.40 6.10
C TYR A 34 18.75 6.41 4.74
N ARG A 35 19.50 6.64 3.64
CA ARG A 35 18.95 6.57 2.28
C ARG A 35 18.44 5.17 1.96
N SER A 36 19.26 4.16 2.21
CA SER A 36 18.89 2.75 2.01
C SER A 36 17.73 2.37 2.92
N ALA A 37 17.76 2.80 4.19
CA ALA A 37 16.68 2.56 5.14
C ALA A 37 15.34 3.08 4.62
N TYR A 38 15.34 4.30 4.08
CA TYR A 38 14.15 4.92 3.52
C TYR A 38 13.65 4.21 2.27
N ILE A 39 14.54 3.91 1.31
CA ILE A 39 14.16 3.20 0.07
C ILE A 39 13.52 1.86 0.41
N MET A 40 14.14 1.07 1.29
CA MET A 40 13.61 -0.23 1.70
C MET A 40 12.26 -0.10 2.41
N SER A 41 12.12 0.89 3.30
CA SER A 41 10.85 1.17 3.97
C SER A 41 9.75 1.60 2.99
N TYR A 42 10.11 2.36 1.96
CA TYR A 42 9.17 2.81 0.92
C TYR A 42 8.70 1.64 0.04
N LEU A 43 9.63 0.75 -0.30
CA LEU A 43 9.31 -0.49 -1.01
C LEU A 43 8.42 -1.41 -0.16
N PHE A 44 8.68 -1.53 1.15
CA PHE A 44 7.81 -2.23 2.08
C PHE A 44 6.38 -1.69 2.00
N PHE A 45 6.21 -0.36 2.11
CA PHE A 45 4.90 0.28 2.02
C PHE A 45 4.18 -0.06 0.72
N LEU A 46 4.83 0.14 -0.43
CA LEU A 46 4.22 -0.16 -1.73
C LEU A 46 3.95 -1.66 -1.91
N SER A 47 4.79 -2.54 -1.36
CA SER A 47 4.58 -3.99 -1.41
C SER A 47 3.35 -4.40 -0.62
N VAL A 48 3.17 -3.85 0.59
CA VAL A 48 1.95 -4.05 1.39
C VAL A 48 0.73 -3.56 0.62
N VAL A 49 0.77 -2.33 0.09
CA VAL A 49 -0.38 -1.79 -0.64
C VAL A 49 -0.66 -2.57 -1.93
N LYS A 50 0.38 -3.00 -2.67
CA LYS A 50 0.26 -3.87 -3.85
C LYS A 50 -0.42 -5.17 -3.48
N HIS A 51 0.07 -5.87 -2.47
CA HIS A 51 -0.50 -7.14 -2.03
C HIS A 51 -2.00 -6.98 -1.73
N ARG A 52 -2.38 -5.92 -1.02
CA ARG A 52 -3.78 -5.64 -0.68
C ARG A 52 -4.62 -5.23 -1.89
N ALA A 53 -4.08 -4.44 -2.81
CA ALA A 53 -4.75 -4.07 -4.06
C ALA A 53 -5.00 -5.31 -4.93
N LEU A 54 -4.07 -6.27 -4.94
CA LEU A 54 -4.20 -7.54 -5.63
C LEU A 54 -5.17 -8.50 -4.92
N GLU A 55 -5.11 -8.63 -3.59
CA GLU A 55 -6.01 -9.48 -2.79
C GLU A 55 -7.47 -8.98 -2.80
N SER A 56 -7.70 -7.66 -2.82
CA SER A 56 -9.04 -7.07 -2.93
C SER A 56 -9.69 -7.25 -4.32
N SER A 57 -9.05 -8.00 -5.22
CA SER A 57 -9.54 -8.30 -6.58
C SER A 57 -10.64 -9.36 -6.63
N TYR A 58 -11.55 -9.38 -5.64
CA TYR A 58 -12.84 -10.05 -5.82
C TYR A 58 -13.75 -9.14 -6.65
N ALA A 59 -14.20 -9.63 -7.81
CA ALA A 59 -14.78 -8.82 -8.88
C ALA A 59 -16.32 -8.84 -8.84
N PRO A 60 -17.01 -7.69 -8.82
CA PRO A 60 -18.44 -7.65 -9.13
C PRO A 60 -18.66 -7.99 -10.61
N ILE A 61 -19.72 -8.76 -10.86
CA ILE A 61 -20.17 -9.18 -12.19
C ILE A 61 -20.57 -7.91 -12.97
N GLY A 62 -19.72 -7.46 -13.90
CA GLY A 62 -20.03 -6.33 -14.79
C GLY A 62 -18.83 -5.53 -15.34
N TYR A 63 -17.69 -5.50 -14.63
CA TYR A 63 -16.49 -4.73 -15.01
C TYR A 63 -15.22 -5.59 -15.19
N GLY A 64 -15.38 -6.91 -15.33
CA GLY A 64 -14.30 -7.88 -15.11
C GLY A 64 -13.18 -7.95 -16.15
N ARG A 65 -13.38 -7.52 -17.40
CA ARG A 65 -12.40 -7.80 -18.48
C ARG A 65 -11.24 -6.80 -18.60
N GLU A 66 -11.51 -5.52 -18.40
CA GLU A 66 -10.47 -4.47 -18.54
C GLU A 66 -9.63 -4.33 -17.26
N ARG A 67 -10.23 -4.71 -16.10
CA ARG A 67 -9.64 -4.62 -14.75
C ARG A 67 -8.71 -5.80 -14.43
N LYS A 68 -9.05 -7.04 -14.83
CA LYS A 68 -8.14 -8.20 -14.73
C LYS A 68 -6.81 -7.95 -15.44
N LYS A 69 -6.86 -7.41 -16.68
CA LYS A 69 -5.64 -7.05 -17.43
C LYS A 69 -4.72 -6.11 -16.65
N LYS A 70 -5.25 -5.03 -16.06
CA LYS A 70 -4.42 -4.07 -15.31
C LYS A 70 -3.80 -4.67 -14.05
N THR A 71 -4.54 -5.52 -13.34
CA THR A 71 -4.07 -6.23 -12.13
C THR A 71 -3.05 -7.32 -12.45
N ASP A 72 -3.28 -8.09 -13.53
CA ASP A 72 -2.39 -9.16 -14.01
C ASP A 72 -1.06 -8.62 -14.57
N GLU A 73 -1.00 -7.34 -14.96
CA GLU A 73 0.21 -6.67 -15.44
C GLU A 73 1.10 -6.10 -14.31
N ILE A 74 0.62 -5.96 -13.07
CA ILE A 74 1.38 -5.37 -11.95
C ILE A 74 2.55 -6.26 -11.46
N PRO A 75 2.45 -7.61 -11.46
CA PRO A 75 3.54 -8.47 -11.00
C PRO A 75 4.78 -8.46 -11.90
N ASN A 76 4.62 -8.20 -13.21
CA ASN A 76 5.65 -8.44 -14.23
C ASN A 76 6.25 -7.17 -14.84
N ASP A 77 6.01 -6.01 -14.22
CA ASP A 77 6.37 -4.69 -14.75
C ASP A 77 7.51 -4.06 -13.94
N GLU A 78 8.56 -3.59 -14.63
CA GLU A 78 9.68 -2.83 -14.06
C GLU A 78 9.21 -1.54 -13.36
N PHE A 79 8.02 -1.04 -13.72
CA PHE A 79 7.39 0.16 -13.15
C PHE A 79 6.20 -0.13 -12.24
N TRP A 80 6.12 -1.34 -11.64
CA TRP A 80 5.00 -1.72 -10.78
C TRP A 80 4.73 -0.71 -9.64
N GLU A 81 5.77 -0.08 -9.08
CA GLU A 81 5.64 0.98 -8.06
C GLU A 81 4.73 2.11 -8.53
N ARG A 82 4.92 2.56 -9.78
CA ARG A 82 4.13 3.63 -10.40
C ARG A 82 2.69 3.19 -10.63
N LYS A 83 2.47 1.98 -11.14
CA LYS A 83 1.11 1.44 -11.36
C LYS A 83 0.33 1.32 -10.05
N VAL A 84 0.96 0.81 -8.99
CA VAL A 84 0.34 0.70 -7.66
C VAL A 84 -0.01 2.08 -7.12
N PHE A 85 0.90 3.04 -7.24
CA PHE A 85 0.64 4.41 -6.82
C PHE A 85 -0.52 5.04 -7.60
N ASP A 86 -0.49 4.92 -8.93
CA ASP A 86 -1.51 5.49 -9.80
C ASP A 86 -2.89 4.84 -9.53
N LEU A 87 -2.95 3.55 -9.16
CA LEU A 87 -4.19 2.90 -8.75
C LEU A 87 -4.80 3.50 -7.47
N ILE A 88 -3.96 3.89 -6.51
CA ILE A 88 -4.41 4.50 -5.26
C ILE A 88 -4.89 5.94 -5.51
N THR A 89 -4.21 6.69 -6.38
CA THR A 89 -4.49 8.12 -6.61
C THR A 89 -5.57 8.39 -7.67
N THR A 90 -5.80 7.48 -8.62
CA THR A 90 -6.83 7.62 -9.66
C THR A 90 -8.26 7.40 -9.11
N GLY A 91 -8.41 7.14 -7.81
CA GLY A 91 -9.69 6.96 -7.10
C GLY A 91 -10.70 8.12 -7.20
N LYS A 92 -10.36 9.25 -7.84
CA LYS A 92 -11.25 10.40 -8.05
C LYS A 92 -12.49 10.13 -8.92
N SER A 93 -12.58 8.98 -9.58
CA SER A 93 -13.80 8.57 -10.29
C SER A 93 -13.98 7.05 -10.18
N HIS A 94 -14.86 6.63 -9.26
CA HIS A 94 -15.49 5.29 -9.19
C HIS A 94 -14.61 4.02 -9.20
N SER A 95 -13.30 4.09 -8.94
CA SER A 95 -12.46 2.88 -8.81
C SER A 95 -12.36 2.44 -7.35
N CYS A 96 -13.28 1.56 -6.96
CA CYS A 96 -13.51 1.09 -5.61
C CYS A 96 -12.46 0.06 -5.13
N TYR A 97 -11.26 0.53 -4.81
CA TYR A 97 -10.21 -0.28 -4.16
C TYR A 97 -9.86 0.23 -2.76
N PHE A 98 -9.71 1.55 -2.61
CA PHE A 98 -9.44 2.18 -1.33
C PHE A 98 -10.24 3.47 -1.23
N GLU A 99 -11.02 3.61 -0.15
CA GLU A 99 -11.55 4.91 0.24
C GLU A 99 -10.46 5.60 1.05
N VAL A 100 -9.61 6.35 0.34
CA VAL A 100 -8.48 7.10 0.91
C VAL A 100 -8.84 8.57 0.90
N SER A 101 -8.65 9.23 2.04
CA SER A 101 -8.84 10.69 2.09
C SER A 101 -7.86 11.41 1.15
N GLU A 102 -8.28 12.55 0.59
CA GLU A 102 -7.38 13.37 -0.24
C GLU A 102 -6.11 13.75 0.50
N LEU A 103 -6.19 13.93 1.83
CA LEU A 103 -5.04 14.21 2.69
C LEU A 103 -3.99 13.10 2.64
N ILE A 104 -4.40 11.83 2.75
CA ILE A 104 -3.47 10.69 2.70
C ILE A 104 -2.86 10.59 1.30
N ILE A 105 -3.62 10.85 0.24
CA ILE A 105 -3.11 10.89 -1.14
C ILE A 105 -2.00 11.95 -1.27
N THR A 106 -2.22 13.17 -0.78
CA THR A 106 -1.20 14.23 -0.78
C THR A 106 0.04 13.85 0.03
N GLN A 107 -0.13 13.20 1.19
CA GLN A 107 1.01 12.70 1.98
C GLN A 107 1.79 11.62 1.22
N MET A 108 1.10 10.70 0.54
CA MET A 108 1.74 9.68 -0.29
C MET A 108 2.54 10.30 -1.45
N GLU A 109 2.02 11.35 -2.09
CA GLU A 109 2.74 12.09 -3.15
C GLU A 109 4.01 12.78 -2.63
N TYR A 110 3.95 13.32 -1.41
CA TYR A 110 5.12 13.87 -0.74
C TYR A 110 6.21 12.80 -0.57
N TRP A 111 5.86 11.62 -0.04
CA TRP A 111 6.82 10.53 0.14
C TRP A 111 7.36 9.99 -1.18
N ARG A 112 6.52 9.90 -2.22
CA ARG A 112 6.97 9.53 -3.57
C ARG A 112 8.02 10.51 -4.11
N THR A 113 7.80 11.80 -3.90
CA THR A 113 8.73 12.86 -4.30
C THR A 113 10.05 12.75 -3.52
N LEU A 114 9.97 12.56 -2.21
CA LEU A 114 11.15 12.38 -1.35
C LEU A 114 11.97 11.14 -1.74
N ARG A 115 11.32 10.04 -2.16
CA ARG A 115 12.00 8.86 -2.73
C ARG A 115 12.75 9.18 -4.00
N HIS A 116 12.14 9.93 -4.90
CA HIS A 116 12.79 10.36 -6.13
C HIS A 116 14.04 11.22 -5.83
N GLU A 117 13.96 12.15 -4.87
CA GLU A 117 15.10 12.95 -4.41
C GLU A 117 16.20 12.10 -3.74
N CYS A 118 15.79 11.13 -2.91
CA CYS A 118 16.71 10.21 -2.23
C CYS A 118 17.57 9.43 -3.23
N VAL A 119 17.01 9.01 -4.36
CA VAL A 119 17.72 8.28 -5.42
C VAL A 119 18.59 9.20 -6.28
N LEU A 120 18.10 10.39 -6.63
CA LEU A 120 18.85 11.31 -7.49
C LEU A 120 20.12 11.88 -6.84
N SER A 121 20.27 11.76 -5.52
CA SER A 121 21.42 12.25 -4.74
C SER A 121 21.79 13.72 -5.00
N LYS A 122 20.87 14.51 -5.55
CA LYS A 122 21.02 15.96 -5.77
C LYS A 122 20.39 16.70 -4.61
N GLY A 123 21.23 17.38 -3.82
CA GLY A 123 20.83 18.62 -3.15
C GLY A 123 20.68 18.60 -1.63
N ASN A 124 20.28 17.51 -0.97
CA ASN A 124 20.01 17.54 0.49
C ASN A 124 20.58 16.34 1.26
N GLN A 125 20.95 16.60 2.52
CA GLN A 125 21.38 15.56 3.46
C GLN A 125 20.17 14.73 3.89
N PHE A 126 20.18 13.45 3.54
CA PHE A 126 19.15 12.51 3.99
C PHE A 126 19.54 11.97 5.37
N VAL A 127 18.80 12.38 6.40
CA VAL A 127 19.08 12.06 7.81
C VAL A 127 18.01 11.16 8.42
N ALA A 128 18.31 10.61 9.61
CA ALA A 128 17.42 9.76 10.40
C ALA A 128 15.98 10.30 10.52
N ALA A 129 15.81 11.62 10.71
CA ALA A 129 14.51 12.25 10.85
C ALA A 129 13.56 12.01 9.65
N HIS A 130 14.08 11.89 8.43
CA HIS A 130 13.24 11.57 7.25
C HIS A 130 12.71 10.14 7.32
N VAL A 131 13.56 9.20 7.76
CA VAL A 131 13.19 7.78 7.93
C VAL A 131 12.16 7.64 9.04
N GLU A 132 12.41 8.26 10.20
CA GLU A 132 11.52 8.21 11.35
C GLU A 132 10.16 8.86 11.05
N SER A 133 10.15 10.01 10.38
CA SER A 133 8.90 10.66 9.97
C SER A 133 8.10 9.79 8.99
N PHE A 134 8.80 9.08 8.09
CA PHE A 134 8.13 8.13 7.20
C PHE A 134 7.59 6.93 7.95
N TRP A 135 8.33 6.37 8.91
CA TRP A 135 7.84 5.27 9.74
C TRP A 135 6.61 5.65 10.55
N LEU A 136 6.56 6.88 11.10
CA LEU A 136 5.35 7.39 11.76
C LEU A 136 4.16 7.41 10.79
N PHE A 137 4.37 7.89 9.56
CA PHE A 137 3.34 7.83 8.53
C PHE A 137 2.90 6.38 8.24
N LEU A 138 3.81 5.43 8.13
CA LEU A 138 3.46 4.01 7.94
C LEU A 138 2.59 3.48 9.09
N GLN A 139 2.99 3.79 10.31
CA GLN A 139 2.30 3.36 11.53
C GLN A 139 0.87 3.92 11.61
N THR A 140 0.64 5.15 11.12
CA THR A 140 -0.70 5.75 11.11
C THR A 140 -1.54 5.26 9.93
N THR A 141 -0.93 5.15 8.74
CA THR A 141 -1.67 4.99 7.49
C THR A 141 -1.93 3.53 7.14
N LEU A 142 -0.98 2.62 7.40
CA LEU A 142 -1.18 1.21 7.06
C LEU A 142 -2.38 0.60 7.80
N PRO A 143 -2.61 0.80 9.12
CA PRO A 143 -3.79 0.28 9.79
C PRO A 143 -5.11 0.81 9.23
N GLU A 144 -5.17 2.10 8.87
CA GLU A 144 -6.36 2.71 8.27
C GLU A 144 -6.67 2.10 6.90
N LEU A 145 -5.65 1.96 6.05
CA LEU A 145 -5.78 1.28 4.76
C LEU A 145 -6.24 -0.18 4.93
N LEU A 146 -5.73 -0.88 5.96
CA LEU A 146 -6.14 -2.26 6.28
C LEU A 146 -7.61 -2.35 6.71
N ILE A 147 -8.10 -1.42 7.55
CA ILE A 147 -9.49 -1.40 8.03
C ILE A 147 -10.46 -1.07 6.89
N ASN A 148 -10.15 -0.06 6.08
CA ASN A 148 -11.02 0.37 4.98
C ASN A 148 -11.14 -0.73 3.92
N CYS A 149 -10.06 -1.45 3.62
CA CYS A 149 -10.13 -2.62 2.74
C CYS A 149 -11.07 -3.70 3.29
N ARG A 150 -10.92 -4.09 4.57
CA ARG A 150 -11.77 -5.15 5.15
C ARG A 150 -13.25 -4.79 5.14
N LYS A 151 -13.60 -3.56 5.48
CA LYS A 151 -15.00 -3.08 5.43
C LYS A 151 -15.57 -3.17 4.02
N ASN A 152 -14.81 -2.75 3.02
CA ASN A 152 -15.23 -2.78 1.62
C ASN A 152 -15.40 -4.20 1.07
N VAL A 153 -14.56 -5.15 1.53
CA VAL A 153 -14.71 -6.57 1.16
C VAL A 153 -15.97 -7.15 1.79
N LEU A 154 -16.16 -6.96 3.10
CA LEU A 154 -17.31 -7.50 3.84
C LEU A 154 -18.65 -6.93 3.37
N SER A 155 -18.73 -5.62 3.10
CA SER A 155 -19.96 -5.01 2.60
C SER A 155 -20.34 -5.57 1.23
N ARG A 156 -19.35 -5.86 0.38
CA ARG A 156 -19.57 -6.41 -0.96
C ARG A 156 -19.91 -7.90 -0.96
N GLU A 157 -19.29 -8.68 -0.10
CA GLU A 157 -19.68 -10.09 0.12
C GLU A 157 -21.14 -10.18 0.59
N ALA A 158 -21.56 -9.27 1.48
CA ALA A 158 -22.95 -9.20 1.93
C ALA A 158 -23.92 -8.82 0.81
N GLU A 159 -23.57 -7.87 -0.06
CA GLU A 159 -24.36 -7.49 -1.24
C GLU A 159 -24.51 -8.67 -2.22
N GLU A 160 -23.43 -9.41 -2.49
CA GLU A 160 -23.44 -10.58 -3.39
C GLU A 160 -24.30 -11.73 -2.83
N ILE A 161 -24.23 -11.99 -1.52
CA ILE A 161 -25.12 -12.98 -0.87
C ILE A 161 -26.58 -12.56 -1.01
N LEU A 162 -26.89 -11.27 -0.81
CA LEU A 162 -28.25 -10.76 -0.95
C LEU A 162 -28.75 -10.88 -2.39
N GLU A 163 -27.95 -10.50 -3.40
CA GLU A 163 -28.34 -10.66 -4.82
C GLU A 163 -28.61 -12.12 -5.18
N ASN A 164 -27.76 -13.05 -4.75
CA ASN A 164 -27.94 -14.48 -5.00
C ASN A 164 -29.21 -15.03 -4.31
N LEU A 165 -29.56 -14.54 -3.12
CA LEU A 165 -30.80 -14.90 -2.43
C LEU A 165 -32.04 -14.36 -3.18
N PHE A 166 -31.98 -13.13 -3.70
CA PHE A 166 -33.08 -12.54 -4.47
C PHE A 166 -33.28 -13.18 -5.85
N GLU A 167 -32.24 -13.75 -6.47
CA GLU A 167 -32.39 -14.53 -7.70
C GLU A 167 -33.00 -15.92 -7.47
N TRP A 168 -32.78 -16.52 -6.29
CA TRP A 168 -33.39 -17.80 -5.92
C TRP A 168 -34.90 -17.72 -5.71
N ASP A 169 -35.41 -16.59 -5.22
CA ASP A 169 -36.84 -16.37 -4.96
C ASP A 169 -37.67 -16.09 -6.24
N LYS A 170 -36.98 -15.94 -7.40
CA LYS A 170 -37.60 -15.72 -8.72
C LYS A 170 -37.72 -16.99 -9.59
N LYS A 171 -37.37 -18.16 -9.07
CA LYS A 171 -37.45 -19.46 -9.76
C LYS A 171 -38.52 -20.36 -9.14
#